data_AF-A0A9P6TDC9-F1
#
_entry.id   AF-A0A9P6TDC9-F1
#
_cell.length_a   1.000
_cell.length_b   1.000
_cell.length_c   1.000
_cell.angle_alpha   90.00
_cell.angle_beta   90.00
_cell.angle_gamma   90.00
#
_symmetry.space_group_name_H-M   'P 1'
#
loop_
_entity.id
_entity.type
_entity.pdbx_description
1 polymer ?
#
loop_
_entity_poly.entity_id
_entity_poly.type
_entity_poly.pdbx_seq_one_letter_code
_entity_poly.pdbx_strand_id
1 'polypeptide(L)' 'PTCANCSTQTTPLWRRDDSGATLCNACALFQKMKGRPRPISLKTDVIKQRNRVK' A
#
# COMPACT_ATOMS: atom_id res chain seq x y z
N PRO A 1 -1.04 1.31 12.93
CA PRO A 1 -1.56 0.20 12.11
C PRO A 1 -0.43 -0.37 11.26
N THR A 2 -0.49 -1.66 10.93
CA THR A 2 0.56 -2.35 10.16
C THR A 2 -0.06 -2.97 8.92
N CYS A 3 0.56 -2.79 7.76
CA CYS A 3 0.08 -3.38 6.51
C CYS A 3 0.20 -4.90 6.57
N ALA A 4 -0.91 -5.63 6.37
CA ALA A 4 -0.94 -7.09 6.38
C ALA A 4 -0.09 -7.73 5.27
N ASN A 5 0.16 -7.02 4.18
CA ASN A 5 0.97 -7.53 3.06
C ASN A 5 2.47 -7.25 3.24
N CYS A 6 2.86 -5.99 3.48
CA CYS A 6 4.26 -5.57 3.42
C CYS A 6 4.84 -5.05 4.74
N SER A 7 4.07 -5.16 5.82
CA SER A 7 4.43 -4.76 7.19
C SER A 7 4.88 -3.30 7.34
N THR A 8 4.63 -2.44 6.35
CA THR A 8 4.89 -1.01 6.49
C THR A 8 3.98 -0.43 7.57
N GLN A 9 4.54 0.48 8.36
CA GLN A 9 3.84 1.25 9.38
C GLN A 9 3.58 2.69 8.91
N THR A 10 4.11 3.06 7.74
CA THR A 10 4.03 4.41 7.18
C THR A 10 3.35 4.34 5.83
N THR A 11 2.22 5.02 5.70
CA THR A 11 1.52 5.15 4.42
C THR A 11 0.66 6.40 4.43
N PRO A 12 0.51 7.11 3.30
CA PRO A 12 -0.32 8.32 3.25
C PRO A 12 -1.82 8.00 3.38
N LEU A 13 -2.25 6.76 3.13
CA LEU A 13 -3.63 6.34 3.24
C LEU A 13 -3.71 4.84 3.57
N TRP A 14 -4.41 4.51 4.65
CA TRP A 14 -4.74 3.12 4.97
C TRP A 14 -6.00 2.70 4.21
N ARG A 15 -5.99 1.46 3.72
CA ARG A 15 -7.12 0.83 3.04
C ARG A 15 -7.47 -0.46 3.75
N ARG A 16 -8.71 -0.93 3.59
CA ARG A 16 -9.13 -2.27 3.96
C ARG A 16 -9.48 -3.03 2.69
N ASP A 17 -9.12 -4.31 2.65
CA ASP A 17 -9.63 -5.21 1.61
C ASP A 17 -11.00 -5.77 2.01
N ASP A 18 -11.58 -6.60 1.13
CA ASP A 18 -12.89 -7.23 1.34
C ASP A 18 -12.87 -8.24 2.50
N SER A 19 -11.70 -8.73 2.89
CA SER A 19 -11.51 -9.58 4.08
C SER A 19 -11.36 -8.77 5.38
N GLY A 20 -11.35 -7.43 5.29
CA GLY A 20 -11.15 -6.53 6.42
C GLY A 20 -9.68 -6.33 6.81
N ALA A 21 -8.72 -6.91 6.08
CA ALA A 21 -7.31 -6.78 6.37
C ALA A 21 -6.83 -5.35 6.09
N THR A 22 -6.02 -4.82 7.00
CA THR A 22 -5.47 -3.45 6.86
C THR A 22 -4.30 -3.47 5.90
N LEU A 23 -4.42 -2.76 4.78
CA LEU A 23 -3.39 -2.63 3.75
C LEU A 23 -2.93 -1.18 3.60
N CYS A 24 -1.65 -1.00 3.27
CA CYS A 24 -1.16 0.30 2.86
C CYS A 24 -1.69 0.66 1.46
N ASN A 25 -1.72 1.96 1.13
CA ASN A 25 -2.23 2.42 -0.16
C ASN A 25 -1.59 1.69 -1.35
N ALA A 26 -0.28 1.49 -1.32
CA ALA A 26 0.43 0.84 -2.42
C ALA A 26 0.07 -0.64 -2.58
N CYS A 27 -0.09 -1.40 -1.49
CA CYS A 27 -0.44 -2.83 -1.56
C CYS A 27 -1.87 -3.02 -2.07
N ALA A 28 -2.84 -2.27 -1.53
CA ALA A 28 -4.23 -2.36 -1.96
C ALA A 28 -4.40 -1.93 -3.43
N LEU A 29 -3.74 -0.84 -3.86
CA LEU A 29 -3.79 -0.41 -5.26
C LEU A 29 -3.13 -1.44 -6.19
N PHE A 30 -2.00 -2.03 -5.79
CA PHE A 30 -1.35 -3.06 -6.58
C PHE A 30 -2.24 -4.29 -6.76
N GLN A 31 -2.85 -4.77 -5.67
CA GLN A 31 -3.77 -5.91 -5.71
C GLN A 31 -4.98 -5.61 -6.59
N LYS A 32 -5.59 -4.43 -6.47
CA LYS A 32 -6.73 -4.02 -7.31
C LYS A 32 -6.39 -3.95 -8.80
N MET A 33 -5.21 -3.44 -9.16
CA MET A 33 -4.80 -3.27 -10.56
C MET A 33 -4.21 -4.54 -11.20
N LYS A 34 -3.54 -5.39 -10.40
CA LYS A 34 -2.81 -6.56 -10.90
C LYS A 34 -3.44 -7.90 -10.53
N GLY A 35 -4.49 -7.90 -9.71
CA GLY A 35 -5.18 -9.11 -9.24
C GLY A 35 -4.36 -10.00 -8.31
N ARG A 36 -3.17 -9.55 -7.86
CA ARG A 36 -2.26 -10.34 -7.02
C ARG A 36 -1.57 -9.49 -5.94
N PRO A 37 -1.08 -10.08 -4.84
CA PRO A 37 -0.35 -9.36 -3.80
C PRO A 37 0.87 -8.61 -4.35
N ARG A 38 1.16 -7.44 -3.76
CA ARG A 38 2.36 -6.66 -4.09
C ARG A 38 3.62 -7.41 -3.66
N PRO A 39 4.59 -7.68 -4.57
CA PRO A 39 5.88 -8.25 -4.19
C PRO A 39 6.63 -7.35 -3.21
N ILE A 40 7.25 -7.95 -2.19
CA ILE A 40 8.03 -7.22 -1.17
C ILE A 40 9.28 -6.59 -1.77
N SER A 41 9.82 -7.15 -2.85
CA SER A 41 10.94 -6.56 -3.60
C SER A 41 10.67 -5.16 -4.14
N LEU A 42 9.40 -4.79 -4.33
CA LEU A 42 9.00 -3.45 -4.79
C LEU A 42 8.76 -2.47 -3.64
N LYS A 43 8.85 -2.91 -2.38
CA LYS A 43 8.70 -2.03 -1.20
C LYS A 43 9.91 -1.11 -1.10
N THR A 44 9.64 0.17 -0.89
CA THR A 44 10.64 1.18 -0.54
C THR A 44 10.25 1.78 0.81
N ASP A 45 11.23 2.09 1.66
CA ASP A 45 10.97 2.72 2.96
C ASP A 45 10.75 4.23 2.84
N VAL A 46 11.30 4.84 1.78
CA VAL A 46 11.10 6.27 1.50
C VAL A 46 9.83 6.46 0.68
N ILE A 47 8.89 7.24 1.24
CA ILE A 47 7.68 7.67 0.54
C ILE A 47 8.00 8.94 -0.26
N LYS A 48 8.02 8.81 -1.60
CA LYS A 48 8.24 9.96 -2.49
C LYS A 48 6.98 10.82 -2.58
N GLN A 49 7.10 12.11 -2.28
CA GLN A 49 6.04 13.07 -2.55
C GLN A 49 5.93 13.34 -4.05
N ARG A 50 4.72 13.63 -4.52
CA ARG A 50 4.46 14.03 -5.91
C ARG A 50 3.98 15.48 -5.91
N ASN A 51 4.37 16.25 -6.92
CA ASN A 51 3.79 17.57 -7.16
C ASN A 51 2.31 17.38 -7.50
N ARG A 52 1.43 17.80 -6.60
CA ARG A 52 -0.01 17.88 -6.85
C ARG A 52 -0.27 19.26 -7.43
N VAL A 53 -0.79 19.33 -8.66
CA VAL A 53 -1.36 20.57 -9.17
C VAL A 53 -2.52 20.93 -8.25
N LYS A 54 -2.51 22.16 -7.73
CA LYS A 54 -3.56 22.67 -6.84
C LYS A 54 -4.84 22.91 -7.63
#